data_AF-A0A183PWT8-F1
#
_entry.id   AF-A0A183PWT8-F1
#
_cell.length_a   1.000
_cell.length_b   1.000
_cell.length_c   1.000
_cell.angle_alpha   90.00
_cell.angle_beta   90.00
_cell.angle_gamma   90.00
#
_symmetry.space_group_name_H-M   'P 1'
#
loop_
_entity.id
_entity.type
_entity.pdbx_description
1 polymer ?
#
loop_
_entity_poly.entity_id
_entity_poly.type
_entity_poly.pdbx_seq_one_letter_code
_entity_poly.pdbx_strand_id
1 'polypeptide(L)'
;MGVPAFFRWLSMKYPSIVTHCAEKRGAILDDDGNRSPIDTSEPNPNGEEFDNLYLDMNGIIHPCTHPENKPAPKTESEMFLAIFEYIDRLFAIVRPRRVLYMAIDGVAPRAKMNQQRSRRFRAAQEAKEKQITIERLRNELIARGAHLPPPKEEHFDSNCITPGTPFMARLAVALRGYIYTRLTKDPGWKNLMVSLRCD
;
A
#
# COMPACT_ATOMS: atom_id res chain seq x y z
N MET A 1 -18.47 -14.07 -2.46
CA MET A 1 -17.25 -14.44 -3.22
C MET A 1 -16.19 -13.42 -2.90
N GLY A 2 -14.98 -13.84 -2.52
CA GLY A 2 -13.86 -12.90 -2.27
C GLY A 2 -13.22 -12.43 -3.58
N VAL A 3 -12.46 -11.33 -3.53
CA VAL A 3 -11.73 -10.78 -4.70
C VAL A 3 -10.90 -11.84 -5.42
N PRO A 4 -10.14 -12.73 -4.74
CA PRO A 4 -9.34 -13.75 -5.42
C PRO A 4 -10.18 -14.77 -6.22
N ALA A 5 -11.34 -15.15 -5.70
CA ALA A 5 -12.23 -16.11 -6.36
C ALA A 5 -12.88 -15.51 -7.61
N PHE A 6 -13.31 -14.24 -7.53
CA PHE A 6 -13.87 -13.54 -8.67
C PHE A 6 -12.81 -13.28 -9.74
N PHE A 7 -11.62 -12.80 -9.34
CA PHE A 7 -10.52 -12.55 -10.27
C PHE A 7 -10.09 -13.84 -10.98
N ARG A 8 -9.95 -14.96 -10.24
CA ARG A 8 -9.65 -16.27 -10.83
C ARG A 8 -10.70 -16.71 -11.84
N TRP A 9 -11.98 -16.57 -11.51
CA TRP A 9 -13.06 -16.90 -12.44
C TRP A 9 -12.98 -16.05 -13.72
N LEU A 10 -12.75 -14.74 -13.57
CA LEU A 10 -12.69 -13.80 -14.67
C LEU A 10 -11.48 -14.06 -15.58
N SER A 11 -10.29 -14.28 -14.99
CA SER A 11 -9.06 -14.56 -15.73
C SER A 11 -9.09 -15.92 -16.44
N MET A 12 -9.75 -16.93 -15.85
CA MET A 12 -9.95 -18.22 -16.51
C MET A 12 -10.95 -18.13 -17.66
N LYS A 13 -12.00 -17.32 -17.51
CA LYS A 13 -13.05 -17.17 -18.52
C LYS A 13 -12.64 -16.26 -19.68
N TYR A 14 -11.86 -15.21 -19.40
CA TYR A 14 -11.40 -14.24 -20.39
C TYR A 14 -9.89 -13.97 -20.20
N PRO A 15 -9.00 -14.86 -20.67
CA PRO A 15 -7.57 -14.74 -20.41
C PRO A 15 -6.94 -13.45 -20.98
N SER A 16 -7.49 -12.92 -22.07
CA SER A 16 -6.99 -11.72 -22.76
C SER A 16 -7.13 -10.42 -21.97
N ILE A 17 -7.90 -10.40 -20.87
CA ILE A 17 -8.06 -9.20 -20.04
C ILE A 17 -6.87 -8.97 -19.10
N VAL A 18 -6.02 -9.99 -18.90
CA VAL A 18 -4.87 -9.92 -18.01
C VAL A 18 -3.63 -9.74 -18.87
N THR A 19 -2.94 -8.62 -18.66
CA THR A 19 -1.66 -8.33 -19.31
C THR A 19 -0.65 -7.94 -18.24
N HIS A 20 0.58 -8.42 -18.40
CA HIS A 20 1.66 -8.04 -17.49
C HIS A 20 2.14 -6.62 -17.81
N CYS A 21 2.26 -5.79 -16.78
CA CYS A 21 2.81 -4.46 -16.92
C CYS A 21 4.33 -4.52 -17.09
N ALA A 22 4.87 -3.79 -18.05
CA ALA A 22 6.29 -3.51 -18.21
C ALA A 22 6.72 -2.43 -17.21
N GLU A 23 7.59 -2.80 -16.27
CA GLU A 23 8.17 -1.88 -15.28
C GLU A 23 9.60 -1.50 -15.70
N LYS A 24 9.80 -0.29 -16.22
CA LYS A 24 11.14 0.24 -16.51
C LYS A 24 11.82 0.57 -15.18
N ARG A 25 13.00 -0.01 -14.95
CA ARG A 25 13.83 0.31 -13.78
C ARG A 25 15.10 1.01 -14.23
N GLY A 26 15.55 1.99 -13.45
CA GLY A 26 16.81 2.66 -13.71
C GLY A 26 18.02 1.74 -13.63
N ALA A 27 19.14 2.22 -14.17
CA ALA A 27 20.43 1.56 -14.07
C ALA A 27 20.86 1.49 -12.61
N ILE A 28 21.51 0.40 -12.22
CA ILE A 28 22.07 0.26 -10.87
C ILE A 28 23.23 1.26 -10.76
N LEU A 29 23.20 2.10 -9.74
CA LEU A 29 24.18 3.16 -9.48
C LEU A 29 25.28 2.72 -8.51
N ASP A 30 25.00 1.76 -7.63
CA ASP A 30 25.95 1.27 -6.62
C ASP A 30 25.72 -0.21 -6.29
N ASP A 31 26.69 -0.80 -5.56
CA ASP A 31 26.69 -2.19 -5.13
C ASP A 31 25.58 -2.49 -4.09
N ASP A 32 25.01 -1.45 -3.48
CA ASP A 32 23.85 -1.53 -2.58
C ASP A 32 22.50 -1.68 -3.34
N GLY A 33 22.55 -1.58 -4.67
CA GLY A 33 21.40 -1.80 -5.55
C GLY A 33 20.51 -0.58 -5.76
N ASN A 34 20.98 0.63 -5.39
CA ASN A 34 20.28 1.87 -5.69
C ASN A 34 20.22 2.07 -7.20
N ARG A 35 19.12 2.64 -7.68
CA ARG A 35 18.86 2.79 -9.12
C ARG A 35 18.73 4.25 -9.52
N SER A 36 19.14 4.56 -10.74
CA SER A 36 18.93 5.87 -11.32
C SER A 36 17.43 6.18 -11.43
N PRO A 37 17.02 7.45 -11.26
CA PRO A 37 15.64 7.82 -11.52
C PRO A 37 15.30 7.53 -12.99
N ILE A 38 14.07 7.10 -13.25
CA ILE A 38 13.56 6.94 -14.61
C ILE A 38 12.84 8.22 -15.02
N ASP A 39 13.01 8.62 -16.27
CA ASP A 39 12.20 9.70 -16.83
C ASP A 39 10.79 9.17 -17.14
N THR A 40 9.81 9.67 -16.40
CA THR A 40 8.39 9.32 -16.56
C THR A 40 7.69 10.17 -17.63
N SER A 41 8.36 11.20 -18.16
CA SER A 41 7.88 11.99 -19.30
C SER A 41 8.03 11.26 -20.64
N GLU A 42 8.94 10.29 -20.73
CA GLU A 42 9.10 9.41 -21.90
C GLU A 42 7.82 8.59 -22.20
N PRO A 43 7.64 8.11 -23.46
CA PRO A 43 6.55 7.22 -23.82
C PRO A 43 6.42 6.00 -22.91
N ASN A 44 5.20 5.55 -22.67
CA ASN A 44 4.94 4.43 -21.77
C ASN A 44 5.47 3.11 -22.36
N PRO A 45 6.30 2.34 -21.61
CA PRO A 45 6.86 1.07 -22.09
C PRO A 45 5.81 -0.03 -22.34
N ASN A 46 4.59 0.13 -21.85
CA ASN A 46 3.48 -0.80 -22.08
C ASN A 46 2.86 -0.66 -23.49
N GLY A 47 3.28 0.33 -24.28
CA GLY A 47 2.75 0.59 -25.63
C GLY A 47 1.41 1.34 -25.64
N GLU A 48 0.85 1.62 -24.47
CA GLU A 48 -0.37 2.39 -24.29
C GLU A 48 -0.13 3.59 -23.37
N GLU A 49 -0.67 4.75 -23.76
CA GLU A 49 -0.64 5.95 -22.95
C GLU A 49 -1.93 6.07 -22.13
N PHE A 50 -1.79 6.54 -20.88
CA PHE A 50 -2.92 6.70 -19.97
C PHE A 50 -3.11 8.17 -19.66
N ASP A 51 -4.34 8.67 -19.79
CA ASP A 51 -4.64 10.05 -19.40
C ASP A 51 -4.79 10.20 -17.89
N ASN A 52 -5.52 9.28 -17.27
CA ASN A 52 -6.02 9.44 -15.91
C ASN A 52 -5.67 8.21 -15.06
N LEU A 53 -5.01 8.44 -13.93
CA LEU A 53 -4.72 7.41 -12.93
C LEU A 53 -5.52 7.71 -11.65
N TYR A 54 -6.28 6.71 -11.19
CA TYR A 54 -7.06 6.76 -9.95
C TYR A 54 -6.47 5.78 -8.94
N LEU A 55 -6.08 6.28 -7.78
CA LEU A 55 -5.50 5.50 -6.70
C LEU A 55 -6.48 5.40 -5.52
N ASP A 56 -6.87 4.17 -5.20
CA ASP A 56 -7.45 3.85 -3.89
C ASP A 56 -6.31 3.78 -2.87
N MET A 57 -6.18 4.83 -2.07
CA MET A 57 -5.09 4.96 -1.11
C MET A 57 -5.17 3.91 -0.01
N ASN A 58 -6.35 3.46 0.39
CA ASN A 58 -6.45 2.40 1.40
C ASN A 58 -5.90 1.08 0.88
N GLY A 59 -6.07 0.81 -0.43
CA GLY A 59 -5.44 -0.32 -1.11
C GLY A 59 -3.90 -0.28 -1.09
N ILE A 60 -3.29 0.91 -0.93
CA ILE A 60 -1.84 1.11 -0.83
C ILE A 60 -1.37 1.11 0.63
N ILE A 61 -2.08 1.82 1.51
CA ILE A 61 -1.72 1.99 2.93
C ILE A 61 -1.70 0.63 3.66
N HIS A 62 -2.65 -0.26 3.37
CA HIS A 62 -2.71 -1.56 4.03
C HIS A 62 -1.46 -2.43 3.77
N PRO A 63 -1.05 -2.71 2.51
CA PRO A 63 0.19 -3.42 2.23
C PRO A 63 1.46 -2.73 2.75
N CYS A 64 1.51 -1.39 2.75
CA CYS A 64 2.68 -0.65 3.21
C CYS A 64 2.83 -0.69 4.75
N THR A 65 1.74 -0.83 5.49
CA THR A 65 1.77 -0.93 6.96
C THR A 65 1.93 -2.37 7.45
N HIS A 66 1.49 -3.35 6.65
CA HIS A 66 1.54 -4.78 6.98
C HIS A 66 2.03 -5.61 5.79
N PRO A 67 3.29 -5.46 5.37
CA PRO A 67 3.83 -6.23 4.27
C PRO A 67 3.90 -7.72 4.62
N GLU A 68 3.38 -8.59 3.75
CA GLU A 68 3.41 -10.04 3.96
C GLU A 68 4.85 -10.60 3.88
N ASN A 69 5.71 -9.98 3.08
CA ASN A 69 7.03 -10.50 2.71
C ASN A 69 8.20 -9.64 3.20
N LYS A 70 7.94 -8.62 4.02
CA LYS A 70 8.96 -7.74 4.62
C LYS A 70 8.63 -7.52 6.11
N PRO A 71 9.60 -7.17 6.96
CA PRO A 71 9.28 -6.71 8.31
C PRO A 71 8.35 -5.51 8.24
N ALA A 72 7.38 -5.44 9.17
CA ALA A 72 6.50 -4.28 9.28
C ALA A 72 7.35 -3.04 9.64
N PRO A 73 7.06 -1.87 9.04
CA PRO A 73 7.73 -0.63 9.40
C PRO A 73 7.50 -0.30 10.87
N LYS A 74 8.54 0.21 11.54
CA LYS A 74 8.54 0.46 12.98
C LYS A 74 8.00 1.84 13.32
N THR A 75 8.07 2.78 12.38
CA THR A 75 7.65 4.17 12.60
C THR A 75 6.66 4.64 11.54
N GLU A 76 5.84 5.65 11.88
CA GLU A 76 4.94 6.28 10.91
C GLU A 76 5.71 6.90 9.73
N SER A 77 6.91 7.44 9.98
CA SER A 77 7.78 8.00 8.95
C SER A 77 8.19 6.95 7.92
N GLU A 78 8.60 5.76 8.36
CA GLU A 78 8.91 4.63 7.48
C GLU A 78 7.68 4.19 6.68
N MET A 79 6.49 4.16 7.31
CA MET A 79 5.23 3.86 6.62
C MET A 79 4.94 4.88 5.51
N PHE A 80 5.11 6.17 5.78
CA PHE A 80 4.88 7.23 4.79
C PHE A 80 5.85 7.12 3.62
N LEU A 81 7.14 6.85 3.89
CA LEU A 81 8.13 6.61 2.84
C LEU A 81 7.77 5.40 1.98
N ALA A 82 7.34 4.29 2.60
CA ALA A 82 6.90 3.11 1.87
C ALA A 82 5.65 3.38 1.01
N ILE A 83 4.72 4.22 1.48
CA ILE A 83 3.56 4.66 0.70
C ILE A 83 4.03 5.50 -0.50
N PHE A 84 4.94 6.46 -0.30
CA PHE A 84 5.45 7.30 -1.38
C PHE A 84 6.19 6.50 -2.45
N GLU A 85 7.04 5.55 -2.04
CA GLU A 85 7.73 4.64 -2.97
C GLU A 85 6.73 3.81 -3.78
N TYR A 86 5.65 3.34 -3.15
CA TYR A 86 4.62 2.58 -3.84
C TYR A 86 3.84 3.43 -4.85
N ILE A 87 3.50 4.67 -4.50
CA ILE A 87 2.86 5.62 -5.43
C ILE A 87 3.80 5.93 -6.60
N ASP A 88 5.09 6.20 -6.33
CA ASP A 88 6.09 6.46 -7.37
C ASP A 88 6.21 5.27 -8.33
N ARG A 89 6.22 4.04 -7.80
CA ARG A 89 6.25 2.82 -8.62
C ARG A 89 5.01 2.68 -9.50
N LEU A 90 3.81 2.90 -8.96
CA LEU A 90 2.58 2.86 -9.75
C LEU A 90 2.55 3.96 -10.82
N PHE A 91 2.97 5.17 -10.46
CA PHE A 91 3.07 6.30 -11.37
C PHE A 91 4.06 6.01 -12.50
N ALA A 92 5.21 5.41 -12.21
CA ALA A 92 6.23 5.03 -13.20
C ALA A 92 5.74 3.99 -14.22
N ILE A 93 4.83 3.09 -13.80
CA ILE A 93 4.22 2.06 -14.66
C ILE A 93 3.15 2.69 -15.57
N VAL A 94 2.24 3.48 -15.00
CA VAL A 94 1.06 3.99 -15.72
C VAL A 94 1.37 5.27 -16.50
N ARG A 95 2.25 6.14 -15.99
CA ARG A 95 2.63 7.43 -16.59
C ARG A 95 1.41 8.26 -17.05
N PRO A 96 0.51 8.65 -16.12
CA PRO A 96 -0.66 9.43 -16.48
C PRO A 96 -0.25 10.75 -17.17
N ARG A 97 -1.04 11.20 -18.15
CA ARG A 97 -0.74 12.42 -18.94
C ARG A 97 -1.61 13.62 -18.61
N ARG A 98 -2.72 13.42 -17.89
CA ARG A 98 -3.69 14.49 -17.58
C ARG A 98 -4.05 14.55 -16.10
N VAL A 99 -4.48 13.44 -15.50
CA VAL A 99 -5.03 13.44 -14.13
C VAL A 99 -4.36 12.37 -13.27
N LEU A 100 -3.95 12.77 -12.06
CA LEU A 100 -3.67 11.87 -10.97
C LEU A 100 -4.68 12.14 -9.84
N TYR A 101 -5.53 11.18 -9.56
CA TYR A 101 -6.54 11.27 -8.51
C TYR A 101 -6.23 10.28 -7.39
N MET A 102 -6.02 10.80 -6.18
CA MET A 102 -5.74 10.00 -4.97
C MET A 102 -6.93 10.10 -4.01
N ALA A 103 -7.56 8.95 -3.75
CA ALA A 103 -8.75 8.85 -2.92
C ALA A 103 -8.43 8.11 -1.62
N ILE A 104 -8.55 8.80 -0.48
CA ILE A 104 -8.62 8.16 0.84
C ILE A 104 -10.09 7.92 1.16
N ASP A 105 -10.46 6.74 1.68
CA ASP A 105 -11.85 6.52 2.12
C ASP A 105 -12.22 7.58 3.16
N GLY A 106 -13.33 8.27 2.93
CA GLY A 106 -14.01 9.09 3.94
C GLY A 106 -15.03 8.27 4.74
N VAL A 107 -15.97 8.97 5.39
CA VAL A 107 -17.06 8.32 6.13
C VAL A 107 -17.96 7.51 5.19
N ALA A 108 -18.10 6.22 5.48
CA ALA A 108 -18.85 5.28 4.64
C ALA A 108 -20.33 5.15 5.05
N PRO A 109 -21.25 4.74 4.13
CA PRO A 109 -22.64 4.44 4.47
C PRO A 109 -22.78 3.30 5.49
N ARG A 110 -23.89 3.29 6.25
CA ARG A 110 -24.15 2.33 7.34
C ARG A 110 -23.97 0.86 6.94
N ALA A 111 -24.35 0.49 5.72
CA ALA A 111 -24.15 -0.87 5.21
C ALA A 111 -22.66 -1.25 5.14
N LYS A 112 -21.81 -0.38 4.59
CA LYS A 112 -20.34 -0.56 4.52
C LYS A 112 -19.74 -0.50 5.93
N MET A 113 -20.25 0.37 6.82
CA MET A 113 -19.82 0.40 8.22
C MET A 113 -20.07 -0.93 8.96
N ASN A 114 -21.24 -1.55 8.78
CA ASN A 114 -21.54 -2.85 9.40
C ASN A 114 -20.62 -3.96 8.90
N GLN A 115 -20.27 -3.93 7.60
CA GLN A 115 -19.31 -4.85 7.01
C GLN A 115 -17.90 -4.61 7.56
N GLN A 116 -17.44 -3.36 7.63
CA GLN A 116 -16.15 -2.99 8.23
C GLN A 116 -16.08 -3.39 9.70
N ARG A 117 -17.15 -3.15 10.48
CA ARG A 117 -17.25 -3.55 11.89
C ARG A 117 -17.10 -5.06 12.05
N SER A 118 -17.85 -5.84 11.27
CA SER A 118 -17.78 -7.31 11.30
C SER A 118 -16.37 -7.82 10.97
N ARG A 119 -15.71 -7.22 9.97
CA ARG A 119 -14.34 -7.57 9.60
C ARG A 119 -13.34 -7.26 10.71
N ARG A 120 -13.39 -6.06 11.29
CA ARG A 120 -12.49 -5.63 12.37
C ARG A 120 -12.65 -6.49 13.62
N PHE A 121 -13.89 -6.85 13.95
CA PHE A 121 -14.16 -7.71 15.11
C PHE A 121 -13.56 -9.11 14.94
N ARG A 122 -13.70 -9.72 13.76
CA ARG A 122 -13.05 -11.00 13.46
C ARG A 122 -11.53 -10.90 13.49
N ALA A 123 -10.96 -9.87 12.89
CA ALA A 123 -9.50 -9.68 12.90
C ALA A 123 -8.94 -9.52 14.32
N ALA A 124 -9.64 -8.79 15.20
CA ALA A 124 -9.25 -8.67 16.60
C ALA A 124 -9.36 -10.01 17.36
N GLN A 125 -10.41 -10.80 17.08
CA GLN A 125 -10.56 -12.13 17.66
C GLN A 125 -9.46 -13.09 17.19
N GLU A 126 -9.20 -13.16 15.87
CA GLU A 126 -8.16 -13.98 15.27
C GLU A 126 -6.77 -13.59 15.78
N ALA A 127 -6.49 -12.29 15.96
CA ALA A 127 -5.24 -11.81 16.53
C ALA A 127 -5.06 -12.29 17.98
N LYS A 128 -6.12 -12.24 18.79
CA LYS A 128 -6.11 -12.73 20.18
C LYS A 128 -5.88 -14.24 20.24
N GLU A 129 -6.60 -15.01 19.43
CA GLU A 129 -6.43 -16.48 19.35
C GLU A 129 -5.03 -16.88 18.89
N LYS A 130 -4.48 -16.16 17.90
CA LYS A 130 -3.11 -16.34 17.42
C LYS A 130 -2.09 -16.05 18.52
N GLN A 131 -2.26 -14.98 19.29
CA GLN A 131 -1.36 -14.62 20.38
C GLN A 131 -1.34 -15.69 21.48
N ILE A 132 -2.53 -16.16 21.91
CA ILE A 132 -2.66 -17.26 22.89
C ILE A 132 -1.96 -18.53 22.38
N THR A 133 -2.14 -18.86 21.09
CA THR A 133 -1.51 -20.03 20.48
C THR A 133 0.02 -19.92 20.44
N ILE A 134 0.54 -18.73 20.07
CA ILE A 134 1.98 -18.45 20.05
C ILE A 134 2.57 -18.55 21.45
N GLU A 135 1.92 -17.96 22.46
CA GLU A 135 2.37 -18.02 23.85
C GLU A 135 2.41 -19.46 24.38
N ARG A 136 1.35 -20.23 24.12
CA ARG A 136 1.31 -21.65 24.50
C ARG A 136 2.44 -22.45 23.84
N LEU A 137 2.63 -22.32 22.53
CA LEU A 137 3.68 -23.03 21.79
C LEU A 137 5.07 -22.64 22.27
N ARG A 138 5.27 -21.34 22.55
CA ARG A 138 6.53 -20.81 23.08
C ARG A 138 6.85 -21.44 24.44
N ASN A 139 5.89 -21.54 25.34
CA ASN A 139 6.05 -22.18 26.65
C ASN A 139 6.36 -23.68 26.53
N GLU A 140 5.66 -24.40 25.65
CA GLU A 140 5.91 -25.83 25.40
C GLU A 140 7.33 -26.08 24.86
N LEU A 141 7.82 -25.23 23.95
CA LEU A 141 9.15 -25.33 23.37
C LEU A 141 10.26 -24.96 24.37
N ILE A 142 10.06 -23.93 25.19
CA ILE A 142 10.99 -23.57 26.28
C ILE A 142 11.08 -24.72 27.29
N ALA A 143 9.95 -25.34 27.65
CA ALA A 143 9.93 -26.50 28.54
C ALA A 143 10.69 -27.72 27.97
N ARG A 144 10.77 -27.84 26.64
CA ARG A 144 11.57 -28.85 25.93
C ARG A 144 13.05 -28.46 25.75
N GLY A 145 13.47 -27.32 26.30
CA GLY A 145 14.85 -26.84 26.26
C GLY A 145 15.23 -26.06 25.00
N ALA A 146 14.26 -25.65 24.16
CA ALA A 146 14.55 -24.85 22.97
C ALA A 146 14.76 -23.37 23.35
N HIS A 147 15.83 -22.77 22.82
CA HIS A 147 16.09 -21.34 22.97
C HIS A 147 15.38 -20.55 21.86
N LEU A 148 14.39 -19.72 22.23
CA LEU A 148 13.60 -18.95 21.27
C LEU A 148 14.00 -17.47 21.25
N PRO A 149 13.94 -16.80 20.07
CA PRO A 149 14.16 -15.35 19.99
C PRO A 149 13.08 -14.60 20.79
N PRO A 150 13.34 -13.35 21.25
CA PRO A 150 12.37 -12.56 21.99
C PRO A 150 11.03 -12.42 21.24
N PRO A 151 9.92 -12.14 21.95
CA PRO A 151 8.64 -11.87 21.31
C PRO A 151 8.79 -10.77 20.25
N LYS A 152 8.07 -10.89 19.13
CA LYS A 152 8.03 -9.81 18.14
C LYS A 152 7.44 -8.55 18.78
N GLU A 153 7.98 -7.39 18.42
CA GLU A 153 7.47 -6.08 18.83
C GLU A 153 6.00 -5.90 18.40
N GLU A 154 5.28 -5.01 19.10
CA GLU A 154 3.87 -4.73 18.84
C GLU A 154 3.63 -4.34 17.37
N HIS A 155 2.61 -4.95 16.79
CA HIS A 155 2.18 -4.65 15.43
C HIS A 155 1.51 -3.28 15.36
N PHE A 156 1.69 -2.57 14.24
CA PHE A 156 0.94 -1.36 13.94
C PHE A 156 -0.57 -1.63 13.97
N ASP A 157 -1.34 -0.84 14.69
CA ASP A 157 -2.79 -1.03 14.74
C ASP A 157 -3.45 -0.61 13.42
N SER A 158 -3.75 -1.59 12.55
CA SER A 158 -4.45 -1.36 11.29
C SER A 158 -5.81 -0.65 11.44
N ASN A 159 -6.42 -0.65 12.64
CA ASN A 159 -7.66 0.09 12.88
C ASN A 159 -7.47 1.61 12.80
N CYS A 160 -6.25 2.11 12.94
CA CYS A 160 -5.96 3.53 12.77
C CYS A 160 -6.13 4.01 11.31
N ILE A 161 -6.22 3.09 10.34
CA ILE A 161 -6.55 3.37 8.94
C ILE A 161 -8.07 3.54 8.83
N THR A 162 -8.57 4.61 9.44
CA THR A 162 -9.97 5.02 9.47
C THR A 162 -10.04 6.54 9.42
N PRO A 163 -11.01 7.14 8.72
CA PRO A 163 -11.28 8.57 8.83
C PRO A 163 -11.35 9.04 10.29
N GLY A 164 -10.80 10.22 10.56
CA GLY A 164 -10.85 10.85 11.89
C GLY A 164 -9.75 10.46 12.87
N THR A 165 -8.83 9.56 12.51
CA THR A 165 -7.69 9.22 13.37
C THR A 165 -6.54 10.23 13.22
N PRO A 166 -5.71 10.44 14.27
CA PRO A 166 -4.53 11.29 14.17
C PRO A 166 -3.53 10.83 13.09
N PHE A 167 -3.44 9.52 12.86
CA PHE A 167 -2.64 8.93 11.79
C PHE A 167 -3.08 9.42 10.41
N MET A 168 -4.37 9.33 10.09
CA MET A 168 -4.89 9.78 8.79
C MET A 168 -4.72 11.29 8.58
N ALA A 169 -4.85 12.09 9.64
CA ALA A 169 -4.59 13.53 9.58
C ALA A 169 -3.12 13.83 9.24
N ARG A 170 -2.17 13.15 9.89
CA ARG A 170 -0.73 13.29 9.58
C ARG A 170 -0.39 12.79 8.18
N LEU A 171 -0.96 11.66 7.76
CA LEU A 171 -0.78 11.12 6.42
C LEU A 171 -1.27 12.08 5.34
N ALA A 172 -2.43 12.73 5.54
CA ALA A 172 -2.94 13.71 4.60
C ALA A 172 -1.98 14.92 4.43
N VAL A 173 -1.38 15.40 5.53
CA VAL A 173 -0.36 16.46 5.48
C VAL A 173 0.89 15.98 4.74
N ALA A 174 1.35 14.76 5.05
CA ALA A 174 2.52 14.17 4.41
C ALA A 174 2.31 13.99 2.89
N LEU A 175 1.14 13.52 2.46
CA LEU A 175 0.76 13.37 1.05
C LEU A 175 0.72 14.72 0.32
N ARG A 176 0.19 15.78 0.94
CA ARG A 176 0.23 17.13 0.36
C ARG A 176 1.67 17.60 0.13
N GLY A 177 2.55 17.39 1.10
CA GLY A 177 3.98 17.71 0.96
C GLY A 177 4.68 16.88 -0.13
N TYR A 178 4.36 15.60 -0.23
CA TYR A 178 4.84 14.70 -1.28
C TYR A 178 4.41 15.18 -2.67
N ILE A 179 3.13 15.50 -2.86
CA ILE A 179 2.58 16.03 -4.12
C ILE A 179 3.29 17.31 -4.53
N TYR A 180 3.43 18.27 -3.60
CA TYR A 180 4.14 19.52 -3.88
C TYR A 180 5.58 19.28 -4.34
N THR A 181 6.28 18.37 -3.67
CA THR A 181 7.65 17.98 -4.02
C THR A 181 7.71 17.38 -5.42
N ARG A 182 6.78 16.48 -5.76
CA ARG A 182 6.73 15.83 -7.08
C ARG A 182 6.39 16.81 -8.20
N LEU A 183 5.37 17.66 -8.02
CA LEU A 183 5.02 18.72 -8.99
C LEU A 183 6.17 19.68 -9.28
N THR A 184 7.03 19.94 -8.28
CA THR A 184 8.16 20.87 -8.41
C THR A 184 9.40 20.21 -9.04
N LYS A 185 9.70 18.96 -8.67
CA LYS A 185 10.97 18.30 -9.00
C LYS A 185 10.87 17.28 -10.14
N ASP A 186 9.70 16.70 -10.39
CA ASP A 186 9.51 15.63 -11.34
C ASP A 186 8.91 16.16 -12.66
N PRO A 187 9.63 16.10 -13.79
CA PRO A 187 9.13 16.54 -15.09
C PRO A 187 7.84 15.83 -15.52
N GLY A 188 7.66 14.57 -15.15
CA GLY A 188 6.46 13.80 -15.49
C GLY A 188 5.19 14.28 -14.78
N TRP A 189 5.33 15.04 -13.70
CA TRP A 189 4.21 15.60 -12.94
C TRP A 189 3.83 17.02 -13.38
N LYS A 190 4.71 17.72 -14.10
CA LYS A 190 4.60 19.17 -14.37
C LYS A 190 3.28 19.60 -15.01
N ASN A 191 2.70 18.77 -15.88
CA ASN A 191 1.48 19.09 -16.63
C ASN A 191 0.24 18.34 -16.12
N LEU A 192 0.31 17.72 -14.94
CA LEU A 192 -0.79 16.95 -14.38
C LEU A 192 -1.70 17.77 -13.49
N MET A 193 -3.00 17.53 -13.63
CA MET A 193 -3.98 17.88 -12.61
C MET A 193 -3.93 16.81 -11.52
N VAL A 194 -3.33 17.15 -10.38
CA VAL A 194 -3.28 16.27 -9.22
C VAL A 194 -4.37 16.64 -8.23
N SER A 195 -5.23 15.67 -7.87
CA SER A 195 -6.30 15.85 -6.89
C SER A 195 -6.12 14.84 -5.75
N LEU A 196 -6.05 15.35 -4.52
CA LEU A 196 -6.04 14.55 -3.30
C LEU A 196 -7.34 14.77 -2.55
N ARG A 197 -8.11 13.70 -2.35
CA ARG A 197 -9.34 13.72 -1.58
C ARG A 197 -9.12 13.05 -0.22
N CYS A 198 -9.22 13.87 0.83
CA CYS A 198 -9.21 13.46 2.23
C CYS A 198 -10.46 14.07 2.88
N ASP A 199 -11.55 13.32 2.93
CA ASP A 199 -12.81 13.75 3.59
C ASP A 199 -12.84 13.29 5.06
#